data_AF-A0A424SKI1-F1
#
_entry.id   AF-A0A424SKI1-F1
#
_cell.length_a   1.000
_cell.length_b   1.000
_cell.length_c   1.000
_cell.angle_alpha   90.00
_cell.angle_beta   90.00
_cell.angle_gamma   90.00
#
_symmetry.space_group_name_H-M   'P 1'
#
loop_
_entity.id
_entity.type
_entity.pdbx_description
1 polymer ?
#
loop_
_entity_poly.entity_id
_entity_poly.type
_entity_poly.pdbx_seq_one_letter_code
_entity_poly.pdbx_strand_id
1 'polypeptide(L)'
;MHSKNLLRKRPKGLRCSFIGPFIFTYLFCGHPISIDGKFEDWVDVPVAYNDTEGDGLSADYSSLKITYDSQFLFIYFNFYNGDFLMQDWNDFHLYIDADNDSSTGYFVHGIGAELDWTFGNRSGYKYFDGQQTELYQNDLTLRIAPTITSTEFEIAIARDSAPLTMNGSQSLNEGTLVFSEIEEDGDLVPDESGGIPFSIGDDIVPLPQPITLERSNEQDIRLVSYNTWNEGILDSDRQIHFKRILQALDPDVIALQEHGDWNDIENIIQSWFPSEEWHASWTYNDLVVLSRFPITHDANMISSERTMAALLDTEDELGKDLLIFNSHLSCCDNNEGRQQQVDEFAGVWRDWVTNESGPFALEYGTPFVHVGDFNYVGYRQQVETIRDGDIEDEVQYGNDFLPDWDSTAIIDLFPRHTHKRMGYTWRKDGSSFNPGKLDYVFYSDATIDTAKYYILNTLAMDDIALDYHELQWDDTQVASDHLPLVLDISLNDDVGINQSKIVPISTILYPNYPNPFNSRTVIPIYLQDPGMVELSIVDVKGRFINRLIHGNRQKGNLTINWDGTNDKGQNVNSGVYFYLLKLNGISHINKMIFLK
;
A
#
# COMPACT_ATOMS: atom_id res chain seq x y z
N MET A 1 12.05 62.34 -33.91
CA MET A 1 12.39 63.74 -33.56
C MET A 1 11.46 64.18 -32.44
N HIS A 2 11.92 64.18 -31.17
CA HIS A 2 12.48 65.34 -30.45
C HIS A 2 11.47 66.50 -30.25
N SER A 3 11.31 67.15 -29.09
CA SER A 3 11.76 66.95 -27.71
C SER A 3 11.20 68.09 -26.83
N LYS A 4 11.27 67.89 -25.50
CA LYS A 4 11.53 68.88 -24.40
C LYS A 4 10.36 69.56 -23.65
N ASN A 5 10.10 68.99 -22.46
CA ASN A 5 10.42 69.51 -21.11
C ASN A 5 10.37 71.03 -20.84
N LEU A 6 9.62 71.40 -19.78
CA LEU A 6 10.09 72.31 -18.73
C LEU A 6 9.38 72.08 -17.38
N LEU A 7 10.11 72.41 -16.32
CA LEU A 7 10.07 71.92 -14.94
C LEU A 7 9.48 72.93 -13.92
N ARG A 8 9.04 72.38 -12.77
CA ARG A 8 9.08 72.88 -11.36
C ARG A 8 7.98 73.80 -10.81
N LYS A 9 7.30 73.33 -9.75
CA LYS A 9 7.51 73.73 -8.33
C LYS A 9 6.81 72.78 -7.33
N ARG A 10 7.47 72.45 -6.20
CA ARG A 10 6.97 71.72 -5.01
C ARG A 10 6.28 72.70 -4.02
N PRO A 11 5.46 72.21 -3.06
CA PRO A 11 5.96 71.85 -1.70
C PRO A 11 5.43 70.48 -1.22
N LYS A 12 6.27 69.57 -0.72
CA LYS A 12 6.55 69.27 0.71
C LYS A 12 5.30 69.00 1.59
N GLY A 13 5.05 67.71 1.81
CA GLY A 13 4.99 67.08 3.14
C GLY A 13 3.62 66.93 3.80
N LEU A 14 3.12 65.70 3.90
CA LEU A 14 3.05 64.98 5.18
C LEU A 14 2.86 63.47 4.93
N ARG A 15 3.58 62.67 5.72
CA ARG A 15 3.48 61.22 5.81
C ARG A 15 2.13 60.84 6.45
N CYS A 16 1.49 59.81 5.95
CA CYS A 16 0.92 58.77 6.82
C CYS A 16 0.82 57.47 6.03
N SER A 17 1.57 56.47 6.49
CA SER A 17 1.51 55.10 6.01
C SER A 17 0.24 54.45 6.56
N PHE A 18 -0.53 53.80 5.71
CA PHE A 18 -1.32 52.63 6.07
C PHE A 18 -1.01 51.57 5.03
N ILE A 19 -0.09 50.68 5.37
CA ILE A 19 0.03 49.37 4.72
C ILE A 19 -0.98 48.52 5.49
N GLY A 20 -2.17 48.33 4.91
CA GLY A 20 -3.08 47.29 5.39
C GLY A 20 -2.50 45.92 5.05
N PRO A 21 -2.74 44.89 5.88
CA PRO A 21 -2.35 43.54 5.50
C PRO A 21 -3.25 43.15 4.32
N PHE A 22 -2.65 42.85 3.17
CA PHE A 22 -3.30 42.00 2.19
C PHE A 22 -3.40 40.63 2.85
N ILE A 23 -4.57 40.34 3.41
CA ILE A 23 -4.98 38.97 3.71
C ILE A 23 -5.05 38.29 2.35
N PHE A 24 -4.07 37.45 2.03
CA PHE A 24 -4.25 36.45 1.00
C PHE A 24 -5.33 35.52 1.53
N THR A 25 -6.57 35.74 1.12
CA THR A 25 -7.57 34.68 1.14
C THR A 25 -7.05 33.60 0.19
N TYR A 26 -6.41 32.58 0.75
CA TYR A 26 -6.34 31.30 0.07
C TYR A 26 -7.79 30.90 -0.16
N LEU A 27 -8.23 30.94 -1.42
CA LEU A 27 -9.47 30.30 -1.82
C LEU A 27 -9.23 28.81 -1.63
N PHE A 28 -9.70 28.24 -0.52
CA PHE A 28 -9.67 26.80 -0.27
C PHE A 28 -10.69 26.14 -1.20
N CYS A 29 -10.23 25.75 -2.38
CA CYS A 29 -10.99 24.90 -3.30
C CYS A 29 -10.93 23.46 -2.77
N GLY A 30 -12.02 22.71 -2.91
CA GLY A 30 -12.00 21.26 -2.76
C GLY A 30 -11.07 20.62 -3.78
N HIS A 31 -10.45 19.50 -3.41
CA HIS A 31 -9.52 18.75 -4.26
C HIS A 31 -10.08 17.35 -4.53
N PRO A 32 -9.83 16.79 -5.73
CA PRO A 32 -10.22 15.43 -6.06
C PRO A 32 -9.29 14.42 -5.37
N ILE A 33 -9.76 13.80 -4.29
CA ILE A 33 -8.99 12.79 -3.53
C ILE A 33 -9.52 11.38 -3.79
N SER A 34 -8.60 10.43 -3.92
CA SER A 34 -8.88 8.99 -3.97
C SER A 34 -8.39 8.31 -2.71
N ILE A 35 -9.30 7.64 -2.00
CA ILE A 35 -8.91 6.82 -0.84
C ILE A 35 -8.38 5.48 -1.36
N ASP A 36 -7.10 5.41 -1.63
CA ASP A 36 -6.41 4.23 -2.17
C ASP A 36 -5.08 3.92 -1.48
N GLY A 37 -4.66 4.71 -0.49
CA GLY A 37 -3.41 4.53 0.24
C GLY A 37 -2.19 5.06 -0.51
N LYS A 38 -2.41 5.82 -1.58
CA LYS A 38 -1.40 6.65 -2.22
C LYS A 38 -1.67 8.12 -1.93
N PHE A 39 -0.60 8.89 -1.79
CA PHE A 39 -0.69 10.26 -1.29
C PHE A 39 -0.31 11.31 -2.34
N GLU A 40 -0.19 10.94 -3.62
CA GLU A 40 0.25 11.89 -4.65
C GLU A 40 -0.79 12.99 -4.95
N ASP A 41 -2.08 12.70 -4.79
CA ASP A 41 -3.17 13.66 -4.99
C ASP A 41 -3.32 14.66 -3.82
N TRP A 42 -2.66 14.38 -2.69
CA TRP A 42 -2.57 15.29 -1.54
C TRP A 42 -1.46 16.35 -1.68
N VAL A 43 -0.58 16.26 -2.69
CA VAL A 43 0.57 17.18 -2.86
C VAL A 43 0.12 18.63 -3.02
N ASP A 44 -0.97 18.86 -3.74
CA ASP A 44 -1.50 20.20 -4.02
C ASP A 44 -2.45 20.71 -2.91
N VAL A 45 -2.85 19.85 -1.96
CA VAL A 45 -3.69 20.23 -0.83
C VAL A 45 -2.86 20.99 0.20
N PRO A 46 -3.23 22.23 0.56
CA PRO A 46 -2.52 23.00 1.58
C PRO A 46 -2.52 22.30 2.94
N VAL A 47 -1.40 22.38 3.65
CA VAL A 47 -1.32 21.95 5.04
C VAL A 47 -2.24 22.82 5.89
N ALA A 48 -3.21 22.20 6.55
CA ALA A 48 -4.13 22.85 7.47
C ALA A 48 -3.46 23.15 8.81
N TYR A 49 -2.58 22.25 9.26
CA TYR A 49 -1.84 22.39 10.51
C TYR A 49 -0.52 21.62 10.48
N ASN A 50 0.53 22.16 11.09
CA ASN A 50 1.79 21.46 11.37
C ASN A 50 1.97 21.42 12.88
N ASP A 51 2.34 20.26 13.38
CA ASP A 51 2.48 19.99 14.79
C ASP A 51 3.92 20.08 15.30
N THR A 52 4.13 19.96 16.61
CA THR A 52 5.44 20.18 17.22
C THR A 52 6.16 18.87 17.51
N GLU A 53 7.09 18.44 16.64
CA GLU A 53 7.89 17.21 16.85
C GLU A 53 8.34 16.99 18.32
N GLY A 54 7.90 15.87 18.91
CA GLY A 54 8.29 15.39 20.23
C GLY A 54 7.50 15.95 21.41
N ASP A 55 6.31 16.51 21.18
CA ASP A 55 5.28 16.77 22.20
C ASP A 55 4.45 15.52 22.55
N GLY A 56 4.34 14.55 21.65
CA GLY A 56 3.87 13.18 21.91
C GLY A 56 4.98 12.19 22.32
N LEU A 57 4.68 11.26 23.25
CA LEU A 57 5.62 10.20 23.64
C LEU A 57 5.52 8.91 22.82
N SER A 58 4.31 8.51 22.42
CA SER A 58 4.03 7.28 21.66
C SER A 58 3.74 7.58 20.20
N ALA A 59 2.57 8.15 19.90
CA ALA A 59 2.32 8.78 18.62
C ALA A 59 2.74 10.25 18.67
N ASP A 60 3.29 10.75 17.56
CA ASP A 60 3.80 12.11 17.40
C ASP A 60 3.33 12.57 16.01
N TYR A 61 2.15 13.18 15.97
CA TYR A 61 1.52 13.68 14.76
C TYR A 61 2.42 14.77 14.14
N SER A 62 2.35 14.92 12.82
CA SER A 62 3.27 15.80 12.09
C SER A 62 2.54 16.89 11.33
N SER A 63 1.68 16.52 10.39
CA SER A 63 0.94 17.49 9.59
C SER A 63 -0.43 16.96 9.23
N LEU A 64 -1.40 17.89 9.16
CA LEU A 64 -2.77 17.59 8.77
C LEU A 64 -3.14 18.39 7.54
N LYS A 65 -3.87 17.76 6.63
CA LYS A 65 -4.48 18.39 5.45
C LYS A 65 -5.97 18.07 5.45
N ILE A 66 -6.78 19.04 5.03
CA ILE A 66 -8.23 18.91 5.01
C ILE A 66 -8.72 19.41 3.65
N THR A 67 -9.55 18.62 2.99
CA THR A 67 -10.24 19.02 1.77
C THR A 67 -11.59 18.34 1.67
N TYR A 68 -12.33 18.57 0.59
CA TYR A 68 -13.69 18.07 0.44
C TYR A 68 -14.02 17.90 -1.03
N ASP A 69 -15.06 17.11 -1.30
CA ASP A 69 -15.82 17.16 -2.55
C ASP A 69 -17.32 17.24 -2.25
N SER A 70 -18.17 17.00 -3.25
CA SER A 70 -19.62 17.03 -3.07
C SER A 70 -20.18 15.97 -2.10
N GLN A 71 -19.43 14.92 -1.81
CA GLN A 71 -19.86 13.75 -1.05
C GLN A 71 -19.09 13.58 0.27
N PHE A 72 -17.78 13.87 0.29
CA PHE A 72 -16.91 13.55 1.41
C PHE A 72 -16.14 14.77 1.94
N LEU A 73 -15.92 14.76 3.25
CA LEU A 73 -14.84 15.49 3.91
C LEU A 73 -13.63 14.55 3.93
N PHE A 74 -12.51 15.01 3.40
CA PHE A 74 -11.26 14.26 3.35
C PHE A 74 -10.26 14.84 4.34
N ILE A 75 -9.59 13.97 5.08
CA ILE A 75 -8.53 14.35 6.02
C ILE A 75 -7.33 13.45 5.76
N TYR A 76 -6.16 14.07 5.61
CA TYR A 76 -4.87 13.39 5.60
C TYR A 76 -4.11 13.79 6.86
N PHE A 77 -3.39 12.84 7.43
CA PHE A 77 -2.48 13.09 8.54
C PHE A 77 -1.31 12.09 8.50
N ASN A 78 -0.18 12.52 9.06
CA ASN A 78 1.01 11.69 9.19
C ASN A 78 1.68 11.90 10.54
N PHE A 79 2.63 11.02 10.86
CA PHE A 79 3.41 11.03 12.08
C PHE A 79 4.89 11.33 11.79
N TYR A 80 5.62 11.91 12.74
CA TYR A 80 7.06 12.13 12.63
C TYR A 80 7.84 10.81 12.68
N ASN A 81 7.34 9.84 13.44
CA ASN A 81 7.95 8.54 13.66
C ASN A 81 6.89 7.50 14.04
N GLY A 82 7.29 6.22 14.02
CA GLY A 82 6.41 5.09 14.33
C GLY A 82 5.64 4.56 13.12
N ASP A 83 5.23 3.30 13.21
CA ASP A 83 4.33 2.66 12.25
C ASP A 83 3.08 2.24 13.02
N PHE A 84 1.92 2.76 12.62
CA PHE A 84 0.66 2.55 13.33
C PHE A 84 -0.30 1.75 12.48
N LEU A 85 -1.13 0.91 13.08
CA LEU A 85 -2.27 0.33 12.38
C LEU A 85 -3.48 1.21 12.68
N MET A 86 -4.14 1.78 11.68
CA MET A 86 -5.21 2.75 12.00
C MET A 86 -6.42 2.08 12.66
N GLN A 87 -6.77 0.87 12.23
CA GLN A 87 -8.02 0.22 12.65
C GLN A 87 -7.86 -0.73 13.85
N ASP A 88 -6.69 -0.75 14.49
CA ASP A 88 -6.42 -1.54 15.70
C ASP A 88 -5.17 -1.01 16.43
N TRP A 89 -4.89 -1.49 17.65
CA TRP A 89 -3.66 -1.20 18.40
C TRP A 89 -3.35 0.28 18.69
N ASN A 90 -4.37 1.13 18.71
CA ASN A 90 -4.25 2.55 19.04
C ASN A 90 -5.48 3.03 19.82
N ASP A 91 -5.34 4.17 20.50
CA ASP A 91 -6.46 4.92 21.08
C ASP A 91 -6.52 6.32 20.46
N PHE A 92 -6.42 6.36 19.12
CA PHE A 92 -6.51 7.60 18.36
C PHE A 92 -7.96 8.02 18.21
N HIS A 93 -8.21 9.29 18.47
CA HIS A 93 -9.51 9.92 18.36
C HIS A 93 -9.50 11.02 17.30
N LEU A 94 -10.61 11.10 16.56
CA LEU A 94 -10.99 12.25 15.75
C LEU A 94 -12.25 12.85 16.32
N TYR A 95 -12.17 14.12 16.73
CA TYR A 95 -13.31 14.92 17.13
C TYR A 95 -13.64 15.93 16.05
N ILE A 96 -14.93 16.09 15.73
CA ILE A 96 -15.41 17.13 14.83
C ILE A 96 -16.58 17.88 15.49
N ASP A 97 -16.37 19.18 15.68
CA ASP A 97 -17.40 20.19 15.95
C ASP A 97 -17.96 20.62 14.59
N ALA A 98 -19.18 20.19 14.30
CA ALA A 98 -19.83 20.28 13.00
C ALA A 98 -20.79 21.48 12.90
N ASP A 99 -21.24 22.03 14.03
CA ASP A 99 -22.11 23.21 14.08
C ASP A 99 -21.36 24.51 14.45
N ASN A 100 -20.06 24.39 14.76
CA ASN A 100 -19.17 25.47 15.15
C ASN A 100 -19.65 26.19 16.43
N ASP A 101 -20.36 25.49 17.31
CA ASP A 101 -20.81 25.96 18.61
C ASP A 101 -20.14 25.15 19.73
N SER A 102 -19.10 25.72 20.34
CA SER A 102 -18.36 25.07 21.43
C SER A 102 -19.19 24.76 22.69
N SER A 103 -20.47 25.16 22.74
CA SER A 103 -21.39 24.88 23.86
C SER A 103 -22.33 23.69 23.63
N THR A 104 -22.36 23.14 22.40
CA THR A 104 -23.02 21.88 22.04
C THR A 104 -22.02 20.73 22.02
N GLY A 105 -22.46 19.54 21.59
CA GLY A 105 -21.60 18.36 21.50
C GLY A 105 -20.94 17.89 22.80
N TYR A 106 -19.84 17.18 22.64
CA TYR A 106 -18.91 16.76 23.68
C TYR A 106 -17.77 17.77 23.81
N PHE A 107 -17.64 18.40 24.98
CA PHE A 107 -16.59 19.37 25.19
C PHE A 107 -15.21 18.69 25.27
N VAL A 108 -14.36 18.97 24.29
CA VAL A 108 -12.99 18.44 24.20
C VAL A 108 -12.08 19.53 23.65
N HIS A 109 -10.95 19.77 24.33
CA HIS A 109 -9.91 20.71 23.89
C HIS A 109 -10.38 22.10 23.39
N GLY A 110 -11.51 22.61 23.90
CA GLY A 110 -12.06 23.92 23.53
C GLY A 110 -13.10 23.91 22.41
N ILE A 111 -13.47 22.74 21.88
CA ILE A 111 -14.54 22.55 20.90
C ILE A 111 -15.71 21.77 21.50
N GLY A 112 -16.90 21.88 20.89
CA GLY A 112 -18.09 21.11 21.21
C GLY A 112 -18.30 20.05 20.15
N ALA A 113 -17.74 18.85 20.31
CA ALA A 113 -17.68 17.88 19.23
C ALA A 113 -18.99 17.09 19.06
N GLU A 114 -19.61 17.18 17.88
CA GLU A 114 -20.75 16.35 17.49
C GLU A 114 -20.34 14.93 17.08
N LEU A 115 -19.10 14.77 16.61
CA LEU A 115 -18.48 13.48 16.32
C LEU A 115 -17.32 13.25 17.28
N ASP A 116 -17.28 12.08 17.90
CA ASP A 116 -16.12 11.47 18.52
C ASP A 116 -15.91 10.11 17.86
N TRP A 117 -14.79 9.90 17.18
CA TRP A 117 -14.48 8.63 16.53
C TRP A 117 -13.18 8.06 17.07
N THR A 118 -13.21 6.83 17.59
CA THR A 118 -12.02 6.11 18.04
C THR A 118 -11.60 5.09 16.98
N PHE A 119 -10.41 5.26 16.42
CA PHE A 119 -9.97 4.45 15.29
C PHE A 119 -9.65 3.00 15.66
N GLY A 120 -8.87 2.75 16.72
CA GLY A 120 -8.55 1.39 17.16
C GLY A 120 -9.77 0.59 17.64
N ASN A 121 -10.75 1.26 18.25
CA ASN A 121 -12.01 0.62 18.66
C ASN A 121 -12.99 0.42 17.49
N ARG A 122 -12.76 1.09 16.35
CA ARG A 122 -13.62 1.07 15.16
C ARG A 122 -15.08 1.44 15.46
N SER A 123 -15.26 2.32 16.42
CA SER A 123 -16.54 2.84 16.85
C SER A 123 -16.36 4.25 17.42
N GLY A 124 -17.48 4.93 17.62
CA GLY A 124 -17.47 6.27 18.16
C GLY A 124 -18.82 6.66 18.70
N TYR A 125 -19.01 7.96 18.89
CA TYR A 125 -20.24 8.53 19.37
C TYR A 125 -20.62 9.76 18.55
N LYS A 126 -21.92 9.96 18.40
CA LYS A 126 -22.48 11.28 18.12
C LYS A 126 -23.09 11.90 19.37
N TYR A 127 -22.93 13.21 19.46
CA TYR A 127 -23.52 14.02 20.51
C TYR A 127 -24.53 14.99 19.91
N PHE A 128 -25.79 14.89 20.31
CA PHE A 128 -26.85 15.79 19.82
C PHE A 128 -27.97 15.94 20.85
N ASP A 129 -28.46 17.17 21.06
CA ASP A 129 -29.51 17.50 22.05
C ASP A 129 -29.20 16.94 23.47
N GLY A 130 -27.92 16.91 23.85
CA GLY A 130 -27.46 16.36 25.13
C GLY A 130 -27.56 14.84 25.26
N GLN A 131 -27.80 14.13 24.15
CA GLN A 131 -27.77 12.67 24.07
C GLN A 131 -26.50 12.19 23.39
N GLN A 132 -25.94 11.10 23.92
CA GLN A 132 -24.84 10.35 23.32
C GLN A 132 -25.40 9.11 22.65
N THR A 133 -25.06 8.89 21.38
CA THR A 133 -25.45 7.70 20.61
C THR A 133 -24.21 7.07 20.00
N GLU A 134 -24.04 5.76 20.16
CA GLU A 134 -22.94 5.01 19.55
C GLU A 134 -23.05 5.02 18.02
N LEU A 135 -21.89 5.04 17.35
CA LEU A 135 -21.73 5.02 15.91
C LEU A 135 -20.74 3.92 15.50
N TYR A 136 -20.96 3.39 14.31
CA TYR A 136 -20.02 2.53 13.60
C TYR A 136 -19.64 3.15 12.26
N GLN A 137 -18.64 2.58 11.59
CA GLN A 137 -18.10 3.15 10.35
C GLN A 137 -19.16 3.39 9.26
N ASN A 138 -20.19 2.53 9.20
CA ASN A 138 -21.27 2.64 8.23
C ASN A 138 -22.14 3.89 8.45
N ASP A 139 -22.29 4.37 9.68
CA ASP A 139 -23.04 5.60 9.99
C ASP A 139 -22.34 6.86 9.47
N LEU A 140 -21.03 6.75 9.24
CA LEU A 140 -20.16 7.78 8.70
C LEU A 140 -19.86 7.60 7.20
N THR A 141 -20.20 6.43 6.64
CA THR A 141 -19.62 5.93 5.38
C THR A 141 -18.09 6.13 5.38
N LEU A 142 -17.45 5.80 6.50
CA LEU A 142 -16.03 6.06 6.73
C LEU A 142 -15.16 5.18 5.82
N ARG A 143 -14.16 5.79 5.20
CA ARG A 143 -13.13 5.10 4.40
C ARG A 143 -11.77 5.50 4.94
N ILE A 144 -10.86 4.54 5.04
CA ILE A 144 -9.52 4.71 5.60
C ILE A 144 -8.55 3.95 4.72
N ALA A 145 -7.42 4.57 4.40
CA ALA A 145 -6.29 3.90 3.78
C ALA A 145 -4.95 4.40 4.37
N PRO A 146 -3.91 3.55 4.38
CA PRO A 146 -3.95 2.12 4.04
C PRO A 146 -4.60 1.25 5.14
N THR A 147 -4.80 -0.05 4.86
CA THR A 147 -5.28 -1.06 5.82
C THR A 147 -4.18 -1.69 6.67
N ILE A 148 -2.93 -1.49 6.26
CA ILE A 148 -1.72 -1.98 6.93
C ILE A 148 -1.12 -0.88 7.82
N THR A 149 -0.07 -1.24 8.57
CA THR A 149 0.68 -0.28 9.36
C THR A 149 1.32 0.78 8.47
N SER A 150 1.25 2.05 8.85
CA SER A 150 1.79 3.17 8.06
C SER A 150 2.20 4.33 8.96
N THR A 151 3.01 5.23 8.41
CA THR A 151 3.37 6.54 8.99
C THR A 151 2.41 7.65 8.55
N GLU A 152 1.58 7.41 7.54
CA GLU A 152 0.65 8.37 6.97
C GLU A 152 -0.66 7.69 6.56
N PHE A 153 -1.76 8.44 6.69
CA PHE A 153 -3.12 7.97 6.48
C PHE A 153 -3.98 9.02 5.81
N GLU A 154 -4.99 8.54 5.13
CA GLU A 154 -6.08 9.34 4.60
C GLU A 154 -7.43 8.74 4.97
N ILE A 155 -8.39 9.61 5.21
CA ILE A 155 -9.75 9.22 5.56
C ILE A 155 -10.77 10.05 4.78
N ALA A 156 -11.94 9.44 4.54
CA ALA A 156 -13.10 10.12 3.99
C ALA A 156 -14.33 9.86 4.85
N ILE A 157 -15.04 10.93 5.23
CA ILE A 157 -16.30 10.88 5.97
C ILE A 157 -17.39 11.48 5.11
N ALA A 158 -18.52 10.80 4.96
CA ALA A 158 -19.61 11.33 4.15
C ALA A 158 -20.20 12.59 4.80
N ARG A 159 -20.30 13.66 4.00
CA ARG A 159 -20.76 14.99 4.45
C ARG A 159 -22.22 14.99 4.88
N ASP A 160 -23.00 14.02 4.42
CA ASP A 160 -24.40 13.82 4.79
C ASP A 160 -24.58 12.91 6.02
N SER A 161 -23.48 12.43 6.62
CA SER A 161 -23.54 11.63 7.84
C SER A 161 -24.24 12.37 8.99
N ALA A 162 -24.91 11.62 9.84
CA ALA A 162 -25.72 12.15 10.93
C ALA A 162 -24.98 13.12 11.88
N PRO A 163 -23.73 12.84 12.33
CA PRO A 163 -23.01 13.80 13.16
C PRO A 163 -22.65 15.09 12.41
N LEU A 164 -22.26 15.01 11.13
CA LEU A 164 -21.84 16.20 10.37
C LEU A 164 -23.01 17.10 9.91
N THR A 165 -24.21 16.54 9.81
CA THR A 165 -25.42 17.28 9.40
C THR A 165 -26.37 17.60 10.54
N MET A 166 -26.01 17.23 11.77
CA MET A 166 -26.91 17.32 12.91
C MET A 166 -28.25 16.62 12.66
N ASN A 167 -28.19 15.34 12.31
CA ASN A 167 -29.33 14.51 11.86
C ASN A 167 -30.13 15.17 10.73
N GLY A 168 -29.44 15.83 9.78
CA GLY A 168 -30.04 16.51 8.64
C GLY A 168 -30.66 17.87 8.94
N SER A 169 -30.46 18.43 10.14
CA SER A 169 -30.95 19.78 10.47
C SER A 169 -30.11 20.90 9.84
N GLN A 170 -28.87 20.59 9.43
CA GLN A 170 -27.98 21.50 8.72
C GLN A 170 -27.18 20.80 7.63
N SER A 171 -26.46 21.60 6.85
CA SER A 171 -25.38 21.12 5.97
C SER A 171 -24.04 21.55 6.56
N LEU A 172 -23.05 20.65 6.51
CA LEU A 172 -21.69 20.98 6.90
C LEU A 172 -21.10 22.01 5.91
N ASN A 173 -20.85 23.22 6.40
CA ASN A 173 -20.26 24.33 5.64
C ASN A 173 -18.94 24.82 6.25
N GLU A 174 -18.80 24.67 7.57
CA GLU A 174 -17.59 24.92 8.33
C GLU A 174 -17.63 24.03 9.56
N GLY A 175 -16.48 23.86 10.19
CA GLY A 175 -16.35 23.08 11.40
C GLY A 175 -14.94 23.17 11.94
N THR A 176 -14.72 22.49 13.05
CA THR A 176 -13.42 22.46 13.72
C THR A 176 -13.12 21.03 14.13
N LEU A 177 -11.87 20.59 13.94
CA LEU A 177 -11.46 19.23 14.33
C LEU A 177 -10.32 19.22 15.34
N VAL A 178 -10.24 18.13 16.10
CA VAL A 178 -9.13 17.80 17.01
C VAL A 178 -8.77 16.33 16.80
N PHE A 179 -7.48 16.03 16.67
CA PHE A 179 -6.95 14.67 16.81
C PHE A 179 -6.34 14.52 18.20
N SER A 180 -6.45 13.33 18.79
CA SER A 180 -5.76 13.04 20.04
C SER A 180 -5.42 11.57 20.18
N GLU A 181 -4.36 11.25 20.89
CA GLU A 181 -4.10 9.93 21.46
C GLU A 181 -4.44 9.95 22.95
N ILE A 182 -5.42 9.14 23.39
CA ILE A 182 -5.85 9.12 24.80
C ILE A 182 -4.99 8.17 25.64
N GLU A 183 -3.67 8.38 25.59
CA GLU A 183 -2.71 7.74 26.49
C GLU A 183 -2.08 8.75 27.47
N GLU A 184 -1.43 8.27 28.54
CA GLU A 184 -0.66 9.16 29.43
C GLU A 184 0.49 9.76 28.62
N ASP A 185 0.53 11.10 28.51
CA ASP A 185 1.45 11.85 27.64
C ASP A 185 1.27 11.55 26.13
N GLY A 186 0.06 11.14 25.72
CA GLY A 186 -0.34 11.04 24.32
C GLY A 186 -0.49 12.40 23.66
N ASP A 187 -0.33 12.42 22.34
CA ASP A 187 -0.31 13.63 21.54
C ASP A 187 -1.72 14.22 21.31
N LEU A 188 -1.79 15.53 21.10
CA LEU A 188 -3.02 16.30 20.96
C LEU A 188 -2.85 17.39 19.90
N VAL A 189 -3.62 17.27 18.83
CA VAL A 189 -3.50 18.16 17.67
C VAL A 189 -4.80 18.93 17.43
N PRO A 190 -4.76 20.28 17.51
CA PRO A 190 -3.61 21.13 17.80
C PRO A 190 -3.26 21.18 19.30
N ASP A 191 -2.03 21.58 19.62
CA ASP A 191 -1.57 21.91 20.99
C ASP A 191 -2.42 22.98 21.69
N GLU A 192 -2.82 24.00 20.91
CA GLU A 192 -3.59 25.14 21.39
C GLU A 192 -5.09 24.86 21.37
N SER A 193 -5.76 25.19 22.47
CA SER A 193 -7.21 25.02 22.58
C SER A 193 -7.97 25.79 21.49
N GLY A 194 -8.99 25.13 20.94
CA GLY A 194 -9.87 25.69 19.91
C GLY A 194 -9.86 24.95 18.59
N GLY A 195 -9.02 23.91 18.44
CA GLY A 195 -9.04 22.98 17.30
C GLY A 195 -8.58 23.59 15.96
N ILE A 196 -8.56 22.76 14.92
CA ILE A 196 -8.18 23.14 13.56
C ILE A 196 -9.46 23.46 12.76
N PRO A 197 -9.71 24.73 12.41
CA PRO A 197 -10.90 25.09 11.65
C PRO A 197 -10.78 24.67 10.18
N PHE A 198 -11.90 24.30 9.58
CA PHE A 198 -12.04 24.08 8.15
C PHE A 198 -13.33 24.70 7.62
N SER A 199 -13.36 24.95 6.31
CA SER A 199 -14.52 25.51 5.62
C SER A 199 -14.73 24.79 4.29
N ILE A 200 -15.99 24.62 3.92
CA ILE A 200 -16.45 24.02 2.67
C ILE A 200 -17.01 25.13 1.80
N GLY A 201 -16.41 25.32 0.63
CA GLY A 201 -16.79 26.32 -0.36
C GLY A 201 -17.94 25.87 -1.25
N ASP A 202 -18.39 26.81 -2.09
CA ASP A 202 -19.40 26.59 -3.14
C ASP A 202 -18.80 26.04 -4.44
N ASP A 203 -17.49 25.80 -4.48
CA ASP A 203 -16.81 25.25 -5.65
C ASP A 203 -17.20 23.78 -5.89
N ILE A 204 -17.15 23.42 -7.17
CA ILE A 204 -17.54 22.09 -7.63
C ILE A 204 -16.27 21.32 -7.92
N VAL A 205 -15.97 20.32 -7.09
CA VAL A 205 -14.98 19.30 -7.40
C VAL A 205 -15.57 18.37 -8.46
N PRO A 206 -14.96 18.22 -9.64
CA PRO A 206 -15.48 17.32 -10.66
C PRO A 206 -15.58 15.88 -10.13
N LEU A 207 -16.62 15.15 -10.53
CA LEU A 207 -16.68 13.70 -10.31
C LEU A 207 -15.57 12.99 -11.11
N PRO A 208 -15.11 11.81 -10.67
CA PRO A 208 -14.16 11.02 -11.46
C PRO A 208 -14.80 10.67 -12.80
N GLN A 209 -14.01 10.70 -13.87
CA GLN A 209 -14.45 10.16 -15.14
C GLN A 209 -14.63 8.63 -15.00
N PRO A 210 -15.79 8.07 -15.38
CA PRO A 210 -15.98 6.63 -15.36
C PRO A 210 -14.91 5.90 -16.16
N ILE A 211 -14.40 4.81 -15.60
CA ILE A 211 -13.59 3.83 -16.33
C ILE A 211 -14.57 2.91 -17.04
N THR A 212 -14.49 2.86 -18.37
CA THR A 212 -15.32 1.95 -19.18
C THR A 212 -14.83 0.51 -19.05
N LEU A 213 -15.75 -0.45 -19.08
CA LEU A 213 -15.42 -1.86 -18.87
C LEU A 213 -14.73 -2.48 -20.09
N GLU A 214 -14.94 -1.97 -21.30
CA GLU A 214 -14.29 -2.48 -22.50
C GLU A 214 -12.76 -2.39 -22.40
N ARG A 215 -12.05 -3.32 -23.03
CA ARG A 215 -10.58 -3.23 -23.16
C ARG A 215 -10.18 -1.98 -23.96
N SER A 216 -8.95 -1.50 -23.75
CA SER A 216 -8.37 -0.48 -24.63
C SER A 216 -8.06 -1.05 -26.01
N ASN A 217 -7.59 -2.29 -26.07
CA ASN A 217 -7.40 -3.09 -27.27
C ASN A 217 -8.07 -4.45 -27.07
N GLU A 218 -8.83 -4.93 -28.06
CA GLU A 218 -9.52 -6.22 -28.01
C GLU A 218 -8.56 -7.41 -27.87
N GLN A 219 -7.28 -7.22 -28.16
CA GLN A 219 -6.25 -8.25 -28.01
C GLN A 219 -5.59 -8.27 -26.62
N ASP A 220 -5.79 -7.24 -25.78
CA ASP A 220 -5.21 -7.21 -24.43
C ASP A 220 -5.75 -8.40 -23.61
N ILE A 221 -4.89 -9.06 -22.84
CA ILE A 221 -5.29 -10.19 -21.99
C ILE A 221 -5.90 -9.65 -20.71
N ARG A 222 -7.17 -9.99 -20.43
CA ARG A 222 -7.87 -9.55 -19.22
C ARG A 222 -7.82 -10.61 -18.12
N LEU A 223 -7.23 -10.24 -17.00
CA LEU A 223 -7.23 -10.99 -15.76
C LEU A 223 -8.25 -10.39 -14.77
N VAL A 224 -9.06 -11.26 -14.17
CA VAL A 224 -9.97 -10.91 -13.07
C VAL A 224 -9.61 -11.72 -11.82
N SER A 225 -9.32 -11.04 -10.72
CA SER A 225 -9.20 -11.66 -9.39
C SER A 225 -10.47 -11.41 -8.59
N TYR A 226 -11.04 -12.46 -7.98
CA TYR A 226 -12.30 -12.33 -7.25
C TYR A 226 -12.47 -13.37 -6.12
N ASN A 227 -12.42 -12.91 -4.87
CA ASN A 227 -12.86 -13.72 -3.73
C ASN A 227 -14.40 -13.83 -3.78
N THR A 228 -14.92 -15.06 -3.86
CA THR A 228 -16.35 -15.30 -4.07
C THR A 228 -17.19 -15.39 -2.79
N TRP A 229 -16.53 -15.29 -1.63
CA TRP A 229 -17.10 -15.43 -0.30
C TRP A 229 -17.94 -16.72 -0.11
N ASN A 230 -17.39 -17.68 0.62
CA ASN A 230 -18.08 -18.92 0.98
C ASN A 230 -18.73 -19.60 -0.26
N GLU A 231 -17.89 -19.91 -1.25
CA GLU A 231 -18.27 -20.63 -2.47
C GLU A 231 -19.39 -19.97 -3.29
N GLY A 232 -19.46 -18.63 -3.32
CA GLY A 232 -20.60 -17.90 -3.86
C GLY A 232 -20.96 -18.19 -5.31
N ILE A 233 -20.00 -18.65 -6.11
CA ILE A 233 -20.27 -19.05 -7.50
C ILE A 233 -21.11 -20.34 -7.62
N LEU A 234 -21.10 -21.18 -6.58
CA LEU A 234 -21.87 -22.42 -6.50
C LEU A 234 -23.27 -22.21 -5.88
N ASP A 235 -23.47 -21.09 -5.18
CA ASP A 235 -24.75 -20.70 -4.60
C ASP A 235 -25.71 -20.21 -5.69
N SER A 236 -26.82 -20.92 -5.91
CA SER A 236 -27.77 -20.60 -6.97
C SER A 236 -28.37 -19.19 -6.90
N ASP A 237 -28.50 -18.62 -5.69
CA ASP A 237 -29.08 -17.29 -5.51
C ASP A 237 -28.06 -16.20 -5.86
N ARG A 238 -26.76 -16.44 -5.61
CA ARG A 238 -25.67 -15.49 -5.92
C ARG A 238 -25.08 -15.69 -7.32
N GLN A 239 -25.15 -16.91 -7.85
CA GLN A 239 -24.58 -17.32 -9.13
C GLN A 239 -25.01 -16.42 -10.30
N ILE A 240 -26.27 -15.97 -10.31
CA ILE A 240 -26.77 -15.09 -11.37
C ILE A 240 -26.09 -13.72 -11.39
N HIS A 241 -25.67 -13.22 -10.22
CA HIS A 241 -24.94 -11.96 -10.08
C HIS A 241 -23.49 -12.11 -10.57
N PHE A 242 -22.80 -13.18 -10.14
CA PHE A 242 -21.48 -13.54 -10.67
C PHE A 242 -21.50 -13.68 -12.19
N LYS A 243 -22.53 -14.32 -12.75
CA LYS A 243 -22.69 -14.47 -14.19
C LYS A 243 -22.74 -13.12 -14.91
N ARG A 244 -23.62 -12.20 -14.47
CA ARG A 244 -23.72 -10.86 -15.10
C ARG A 244 -22.42 -10.10 -15.00
N ILE A 245 -21.78 -10.12 -13.81
CA ILE A 245 -20.49 -9.48 -13.57
C ILE A 245 -19.43 -10.00 -14.54
N LEU A 246 -19.19 -11.32 -14.56
CA LEU A 246 -18.13 -11.88 -15.40
C LEU A 246 -18.43 -11.73 -16.88
N GLN A 247 -19.69 -11.83 -17.31
CA GLN A 247 -20.05 -11.59 -18.71
C GLN A 247 -19.84 -10.12 -19.13
N ALA A 248 -20.11 -9.16 -18.24
CA ALA A 248 -19.83 -7.75 -18.49
C ALA A 248 -18.33 -7.43 -18.51
N LEU A 249 -17.55 -8.13 -17.68
CA LEU A 249 -16.10 -7.99 -17.62
C LEU A 249 -15.39 -8.72 -18.77
N ASP A 250 -15.99 -9.76 -19.35
CA ASP A 250 -15.44 -10.57 -20.45
C ASP A 250 -13.96 -10.99 -20.21
N PRO A 251 -13.64 -11.74 -19.14
CA PRO A 251 -12.26 -12.10 -18.80
C PRO A 251 -11.66 -13.16 -19.73
N ASP A 252 -10.33 -13.17 -19.84
CA ASP A 252 -9.56 -14.27 -20.44
C ASP A 252 -8.97 -15.19 -19.37
N VAL A 253 -8.65 -14.63 -18.20
CA VAL A 253 -8.15 -15.35 -17.03
C VAL A 253 -8.94 -14.93 -15.79
N ILE A 254 -9.30 -15.88 -14.94
CA ILE A 254 -10.03 -15.65 -13.69
C ILE A 254 -9.30 -16.36 -12.55
N ALA A 255 -8.91 -15.62 -11.52
CA ALA A 255 -8.36 -16.15 -10.27
C ALA A 255 -9.40 -16.01 -9.15
N LEU A 256 -9.91 -17.14 -8.66
CA LEU A 256 -10.93 -17.19 -7.60
C LEU A 256 -10.34 -17.66 -6.27
N GLN A 257 -10.92 -17.19 -5.18
CA GLN A 257 -10.63 -17.60 -3.80
C GLN A 257 -11.94 -18.00 -3.08
N GLU A 258 -11.80 -18.66 -1.92
CA GLU A 258 -12.90 -19.16 -1.06
C GLU A 258 -13.76 -20.30 -1.65
N HIS A 259 -13.12 -21.29 -2.27
CA HIS A 259 -13.77 -22.50 -2.78
C HIS A 259 -13.37 -23.80 -2.07
N GLY A 260 -14.24 -24.38 -1.24
CA GLY A 260 -14.02 -25.73 -0.68
C GLY A 260 -14.41 -26.87 -1.64
N ASP A 261 -15.22 -26.58 -2.66
CA ASP A 261 -15.54 -27.44 -3.80
C ASP A 261 -15.30 -26.68 -5.11
N TRP A 262 -14.69 -27.37 -6.07
CA TRP A 262 -14.29 -26.84 -7.38
C TRP A 262 -14.81 -27.67 -8.55
N ASN A 263 -15.45 -28.83 -8.31
CA ASN A 263 -15.79 -29.80 -9.35
C ASN A 263 -16.73 -29.22 -10.42
N ASP A 264 -17.58 -28.26 -10.05
CA ASP A 264 -18.56 -27.67 -10.94
C ASP A 264 -18.16 -26.30 -11.50
N ILE A 265 -17.09 -25.67 -10.98
CA ILE A 265 -16.74 -24.28 -11.32
C ILE A 265 -16.40 -24.15 -12.82
N GLU A 266 -15.55 -25.04 -13.34
CA GLU A 266 -15.20 -25.08 -14.76
C GLU A 266 -16.46 -25.19 -15.64
N ASN A 267 -17.35 -26.13 -15.31
CA ASN A 267 -18.60 -26.35 -16.04
C ASN A 267 -19.53 -25.13 -15.98
N ILE A 268 -19.59 -24.46 -14.82
CA ILE A 268 -20.38 -23.24 -14.64
C ILE A 268 -19.85 -22.12 -15.52
N ILE A 269 -18.54 -21.82 -15.45
CA ILE A 269 -17.91 -20.78 -16.27
C ILE A 269 -18.03 -21.10 -17.76
N GLN A 270 -17.76 -22.35 -18.16
CA GLN A 270 -17.93 -22.82 -19.54
C GLN A 270 -19.37 -22.62 -20.05
N SER A 271 -20.38 -22.77 -19.18
CA SER A 271 -21.78 -22.53 -19.55
C SER A 271 -22.12 -21.06 -19.77
N TRP A 272 -21.36 -20.13 -19.19
CA TRP A 272 -21.55 -18.68 -19.33
C TRP A 272 -20.86 -18.13 -20.58
N PHE A 273 -19.80 -18.81 -21.03
CA PHE A 273 -19.01 -18.48 -22.22
C PHE A 273 -18.94 -19.68 -23.19
N PRO A 274 -20.06 -20.08 -23.82
CA PRO A 274 -20.12 -21.32 -24.60
C PRO A 274 -19.37 -21.28 -25.95
N SER A 275 -18.87 -20.11 -26.38
CA SER A 275 -18.08 -19.96 -27.59
C SER A 275 -16.58 -20.15 -27.37
N GLU A 276 -16.12 -20.07 -26.12
CA GLU A 276 -14.71 -20.14 -25.74
C GLU A 276 -14.45 -21.47 -25.05
N GLU A 277 -13.25 -22.03 -25.23
CA GLU A 277 -12.78 -23.15 -24.40
C GLU A 277 -12.21 -22.59 -23.11
N TRP A 278 -12.56 -23.20 -21.98
CA TRP A 278 -12.01 -22.83 -20.68
C TRP A 278 -11.26 -24.00 -20.08
N HIS A 279 -10.12 -23.69 -19.48
CA HIS A 279 -9.29 -24.60 -18.72
C HIS A 279 -9.34 -24.19 -17.26
N ALA A 280 -9.33 -25.15 -16.35
CA ALA A 280 -9.30 -24.90 -14.91
C ALA A 280 -8.13 -25.63 -14.27
N SER A 281 -7.49 -24.95 -13.31
CA SER A 281 -6.57 -25.54 -12.37
C SER A 281 -6.99 -25.14 -10.97
N TRP A 282 -6.82 -26.08 -10.05
CA TRP A 282 -7.15 -25.92 -8.64
C TRP A 282 -6.10 -26.69 -7.85
N THR A 283 -5.71 -26.14 -6.72
CA THR A 283 -4.85 -26.83 -5.76
C THR A 283 -5.59 -27.04 -4.45
N TYR A 284 -4.98 -27.77 -3.51
CA TYR A 284 -5.57 -27.99 -2.19
C TYR A 284 -5.78 -26.64 -1.46
N ASN A 285 -6.76 -26.60 -0.56
CA ASN A 285 -7.35 -25.42 0.09
C ASN A 285 -8.51 -24.83 -0.72
N ASP A 286 -8.34 -23.67 -1.36
CA ASP A 286 -9.50 -22.89 -1.84
C ASP A 286 -9.26 -21.98 -3.06
N LEU A 287 -8.21 -22.26 -3.83
CA LEU A 287 -7.76 -21.44 -4.94
C LEU A 287 -8.09 -22.08 -6.29
N VAL A 288 -8.60 -21.28 -7.22
CA VAL A 288 -8.92 -21.71 -8.58
C VAL A 288 -8.39 -20.71 -9.58
N VAL A 289 -7.74 -21.19 -10.65
CA VAL A 289 -7.40 -20.39 -11.83
C VAL A 289 -8.14 -20.98 -13.03
N LEU A 290 -8.95 -20.15 -13.69
CA LEU A 290 -9.60 -20.46 -14.95
C LEU A 290 -8.98 -19.62 -16.06
N SER A 291 -8.82 -20.20 -17.24
CA SER A 291 -8.13 -19.54 -18.36
C SER A 291 -8.71 -19.98 -19.70
N ARG A 292 -8.84 -19.05 -20.65
CA ARG A 292 -9.08 -19.36 -22.07
C ARG A 292 -7.85 -19.96 -22.75
N PHE A 293 -6.67 -19.72 -22.18
CA PHE A 293 -5.41 -20.29 -22.59
C PHE A 293 -5.16 -21.64 -21.90
N PRO A 294 -4.61 -22.65 -22.59
CA PRO A 294 -4.24 -23.91 -21.98
C PRO A 294 -3.36 -23.74 -20.74
N ILE A 295 -3.71 -24.41 -19.64
CA ILE A 295 -2.86 -24.46 -18.44
C ILE A 295 -1.88 -25.62 -18.63
N THR A 296 -0.59 -25.30 -18.79
CA THR A 296 0.44 -26.32 -19.07
C THR A 296 1.00 -26.94 -17.80
N HIS A 297 1.08 -26.15 -16.72
CA HIS A 297 1.57 -26.56 -15.41
C HIS A 297 0.82 -25.83 -14.30
N ASP A 298 0.72 -26.48 -13.14
CA ASP A 298 0.31 -25.86 -11.90
C ASP A 298 1.10 -26.41 -10.71
N ALA A 299 1.12 -25.66 -9.61
CA ALA A 299 1.78 -26.05 -8.38
C ALA A 299 1.27 -25.28 -7.16
N ASN A 300 1.40 -25.90 -5.99
CA ASN A 300 1.39 -25.19 -4.71
C ASN A 300 2.77 -24.56 -4.46
N MET A 301 2.78 -23.28 -4.09
CA MET A 301 4.02 -22.51 -3.88
C MET A 301 4.54 -22.56 -2.45
N ILE A 302 3.64 -22.70 -1.47
CA ILE A 302 3.98 -22.65 -0.05
C ILE A 302 3.32 -23.79 0.72
N SER A 303 3.93 -24.17 1.84
CA SER A 303 3.51 -25.29 2.67
C SER A 303 2.08 -25.18 3.22
N SER A 304 1.56 -23.96 3.33
CA SER A 304 0.18 -23.71 3.77
C SER A 304 -0.86 -23.86 2.66
N GLU A 305 -0.43 -24.07 1.41
CA GLU A 305 -1.30 -24.23 0.23
C GLU A 305 -2.21 -23.02 -0.04
N ARG A 306 -1.84 -21.86 0.52
CA ARG A 306 -2.52 -20.56 0.36
C ARG A 306 -1.99 -19.73 -0.79
N THR A 307 -1.12 -20.30 -1.61
CA THR A 307 -0.61 -19.68 -2.83
C THR A 307 -0.35 -20.77 -3.85
N MET A 308 -0.99 -20.65 -5.00
CA MET A 308 -0.79 -21.54 -6.15
C MET A 308 -0.15 -20.77 -7.30
N ALA A 309 0.45 -21.52 -8.22
CA ALA A 309 0.96 -21.04 -9.50
C ALA A 309 0.29 -21.82 -10.63
N ALA A 310 -0.06 -21.13 -11.72
CA ALA A 310 -0.55 -21.72 -12.96
C ALA A 310 0.20 -21.08 -14.15
N LEU A 311 0.79 -21.90 -15.01
CA LEU A 311 1.48 -21.46 -16.23
C LEU A 311 0.56 -21.61 -17.43
N LEU A 312 0.28 -20.50 -18.09
CA LEU A 312 -0.67 -20.40 -19.21
C LEU A 312 0.07 -20.31 -20.54
N ASP A 313 -0.31 -21.13 -21.50
CA ASP A 313 0.20 -21.09 -22.88
C ASP A 313 -0.33 -19.84 -23.60
N THR A 314 0.45 -18.78 -23.55
CA THR A 314 0.15 -17.46 -24.16
C THR A 314 1.23 -17.06 -25.16
N GLU A 315 1.98 -18.04 -25.70
CA GLU A 315 3.06 -17.79 -26.66
C GLU A 315 2.58 -17.06 -27.92
N ASP A 316 1.35 -17.34 -28.37
CA ASP A 316 0.78 -16.72 -29.57
C ASP A 316 0.42 -15.24 -29.34
N GLU A 317 0.11 -14.84 -28.09
CA GLU A 317 -0.29 -13.49 -27.70
C GLU A 317 0.88 -12.65 -27.19
N LEU A 318 1.64 -13.17 -26.22
CA LEU A 318 2.72 -12.47 -25.51
C LEU A 318 4.11 -12.84 -26.02
N GLY A 319 4.22 -13.84 -26.91
CA GLY A 319 5.51 -14.42 -27.31
C GLY A 319 6.17 -15.30 -26.25
N LYS A 320 5.51 -15.50 -25.10
CA LYS A 320 5.93 -16.31 -23.95
C LYS A 320 4.70 -16.80 -23.18
N ASP A 321 4.87 -17.87 -22.40
CA ASP A 321 3.90 -18.28 -21.38
C ASP A 321 3.70 -17.19 -20.30
N LEU A 322 2.51 -17.15 -19.70
CA LEU A 322 2.14 -16.23 -18.62
C LEU A 322 1.98 -17.01 -17.33
N LEU A 323 2.71 -16.61 -16.29
CA LEU A 323 2.62 -17.22 -14.97
C LEU A 323 1.65 -16.44 -14.07
N ILE A 324 0.63 -17.12 -13.57
CA ILE A 324 -0.33 -16.55 -12.62
C ILE A 324 -0.08 -17.16 -11.24
N PHE A 325 0.20 -16.31 -10.26
CA PHE A 325 0.08 -16.67 -8.86
C PHE A 325 -1.29 -16.24 -8.34
N ASN A 326 -1.98 -17.15 -7.65
CA ASN A 326 -3.23 -16.86 -6.97
C ASN A 326 -3.05 -17.15 -5.47
N SER A 327 -3.35 -16.18 -4.61
CA SER A 327 -3.20 -16.30 -3.15
C SER A 327 -4.49 -16.05 -2.40
N HIS A 328 -4.62 -16.75 -1.28
CA HIS A 328 -5.58 -16.41 -0.23
C HIS A 328 -4.89 -16.57 1.12
N LEU A 329 -4.27 -15.50 1.61
CA LEU A 329 -3.47 -15.54 2.82
C LEU A 329 -4.33 -15.57 4.08
N SER A 330 -3.70 -15.85 5.23
CA SER A 330 -4.43 -15.91 6.51
C SER A 330 -5.19 -14.62 6.80
N CYS A 331 -6.45 -14.70 7.21
CA CYS A 331 -7.28 -13.53 7.47
C CYS A 331 -7.12 -12.94 8.88
N CYS A 332 -7.73 -11.78 9.10
CA CYS A 332 -7.92 -11.15 10.42
C CYS A 332 -6.59 -10.89 11.16
N ASP A 333 -6.53 -11.22 12.45
CA ASP A 333 -5.41 -10.83 13.33
C ASP A 333 -4.20 -11.79 13.23
N ASN A 334 -4.20 -12.76 12.31
CA ASN A 334 -3.12 -13.74 12.16
C ASN A 334 -1.92 -13.16 11.38
N ASN A 335 -1.34 -12.09 11.91
CA ASN A 335 -0.25 -11.35 11.29
C ASN A 335 1.02 -12.19 11.14
N GLU A 336 1.40 -12.94 12.17
CA GLU A 336 2.59 -13.78 12.15
C GLU A 336 2.44 -14.92 11.13
N GLY A 337 1.23 -15.50 11.03
CA GLY A 337 0.94 -16.52 10.02
C GLY A 337 0.99 -15.96 8.60
N ARG A 338 0.49 -14.74 8.37
CA ARG A 338 0.64 -14.06 7.07
C ARG A 338 2.11 -13.75 6.76
N GLN A 339 2.87 -13.25 7.72
CA GLN A 339 4.30 -12.97 7.53
C GLN A 339 5.07 -14.23 7.15
N GLN A 340 4.84 -15.32 7.86
CA GLN A 340 5.43 -16.61 7.53
C GLN A 340 5.08 -17.07 6.10
N GLN A 341 3.85 -16.83 5.64
CA GLN A 341 3.39 -17.19 4.30
C GLN A 341 4.08 -16.39 3.20
N VAL A 342 4.28 -15.08 3.40
CA VAL A 342 4.97 -14.24 2.42
C VAL A 342 6.48 -14.47 2.42
N ASP A 343 7.10 -14.73 3.58
CA ASP A 343 8.52 -15.10 3.68
C ASP A 343 8.79 -16.43 2.94
N GLU A 344 7.94 -17.43 3.16
CA GLU A 344 8.04 -18.71 2.47
C GLU A 344 7.90 -18.54 0.95
N PHE A 345 6.89 -17.77 0.51
CA PHE A 345 6.70 -17.49 -0.90
C PHE A 345 7.93 -16.79 -1.51
N ALA A 346 8.43 -15.73 -0.89
CA ALA A 346 9.58 -14.98 -1.38
C ALA A 346 10.83 -15.88 -1.47
N GLY A 347 11.07 -16.74 -0.47
CA GLY A 347 12.15 -17.72 -0.49
C GLY A 347 12.03 -18.73 -1.64
N VAL A 348 10.82 -19.27 -1.86
CA VAL A 348 10.55 -20.22 -2.97
C VAL A 348 10.70 -19.52 -4.32
N TRP A 349 10.16 -18.31 -4.48
CA TRP A 349 10.27 -17.53 -5.71
C TRP A 349 11.74 -17.22 -6.04
N ARG A 350 12.52 -16.75 -5.05
CA ARG A 350 13.97 -16.54 -5.19
C ARG A 350 14.68 -17.77 -5.72
N ASP A 351 14.47 -18.92 -5.08
CA ASP A 351 15.18 -20.14 -5.43
C ASP A 351 14.75 -20.66 -6.80
N TRP A 352 13.51 -20.42 -7.21
CA TRP A 352 13.03 -20.72 -8.55
C TRP A 352 13.75 -19.89 -9.62
N VAL A 353 13.78 -18.55 -9.47
CA VAL A 353 14.34 -17.67 -10.50
C VAL A 353 15.87 -17.60 -10.50
N THR A 354 16.52 -17.88 -9.37
CA THR A 354 17.99 -17.80 -9.26
C THR A 354 18.69 -19.15 -9.44
N ASN A 355 18.05 -20.25 -9.03
CA ASN A 355 18.67 -21.58 -9.00
C ASN A 355 17.91 -22.61 -9.84
N GLU A 356 16.87 -22.19 -10.59
CA GLU A 356 15.99 -23.08 -11.36
C GLU A 356 15.34 -24.17 -10.47
N SER A 357 15.18 -23.88 -9.17
CA SER A 357 14.74 -24.83 -8.15
C SER A 357 13.26 -24.62 -7.79
N GLY A 358 12.40 -24.57 -8.81
CA GLY A 358 10.95 -24.46 -8.65
C GLY A 358 10.19 -25.76 -8.93
N PRO A 359 8.85 -25.72 -8.85
CA PRO A 359 8.00 -26.88 -9.06
C PRO A 359 8.03 -27.41 -10.51
N PHE A 360 8.32 -26.54 -11.47
CA PHE A 360 8.51 -26.88 -12.89
C PHE A 360 9.54 -25.93 -13.53
N ALA A 361 9.99 -26.28 -14.74
CA ALA A 361 10.91 -25.44 -15.49
C ALA A 361 10.21 -24.14 -15.91
N LEU A 362 10.85 -23.00 -15.68
CA LEU A 362 10.33 -21.68 -16.03
C LEU A 362 11.34 -20.98 -16.93
N GLU A 363 10.89 -20.39 -18.03
CA GLU A 363 11.75 -19.63 -18.91
C GLU A 363 12.21 -18.32 -18.22
N TYR A 364 13.46 -17.92 -18.41
CA TYR A 364 13.93 -16.63 -17.91
C TYR A 364 13.13 -15.47 -18.54
N GLY A 365 12.62 -14.56 -17.71
CA GLY A 365 11.81 -13.45 -18.17
C GLY A 365 10.40 -13.87 -18.59
N THR A 366 9.86 -14.96 -18.05
CA THR A 366 8.44 -15.29 -18.16
C THR A 366 7.61 -14.18 -17.49
N PRO A 367 6.66 -13.54 -18.22
CA PRO A 367 5.69 -12.63 -17.63
C PRO A 367 4.97 -13.27 -16.45
N PHE A 368 4.78 -12.52 -15.36
CA PHE A 368 4.00 -13.00 -14.23
C PHE A 368 3.15 -11.93 -13.56
N VAL A 369 2.00 -12.37 -13.04
CA VAL A 369 1.12 -11.58 -12.18
C VAL A 369 0.77 -12.40 -10.94
N HIS A 370 0.81 -11.77 -9.77
CA HIS A 370 0.42 -12.34 -8.50
C HIS A 370 -0.81 -11.62 -7.97
N VAL A 371 -1.94 -12.31 -7.96
CA VAL A 371 -3.23 -11.78 -7.55
C VAL A 371 -3.83 -12.57 -6.39
N GLY A 372 -4.87 -12.02 -5.78
CA GLY A 372 -5.72 -12.72 -4.83
C GLY A 372 -6.06 -11.89 -3.62
N ASP A 373 -6.67 -12.54 -2.62
CA ASP A 373 -7.01 -11.94 -1.33
C ASP A 373 -5.86 -12.15 -0.34
N PHE A 374 -5.06 -11.11 -0.15
CA PHE A 374 -3.90 -11.17 0.74
C PHE A 374 -4.25 -10.87 2.19
N ASN A 375 -5.48 -10.41 2.48
CA ASN A 375 -5.92 -10.06 3.82
C ASN A 375 -4.94 -9.12 4.57
N TYR A 376 -4.32 -8.17 3.86
CA TYR A 376 -3.36 -7.24 4.45
C TYR A 376 -4.05 -6.19 5.33
N VAL A 377 -4.18 -6.51 6.61
CA VAL A 377 -4.82 -5.69 7.67
C VAL A 377 -3.90 -5.46 8.89
N GLY A 378 -2.58 -5.60 8.70
CA GLY A 378 -1.60 -5.49 9.78
C GLY A 378 -0.23 -5.04 9.27
N TYR A 379 0.83 -5.80 9.48
CA TYR A 379 2.19 -5.32 9.21
C TYR A 379 2.44 -5.01 7.73
N ARG A 380 2.96 -3.81 7.44
CA ARG A 380 3.41 -3.43 6.08
C ARG A 380 4.55 -4.30 5.57
N GLN A 381 5.35 -4.87 6.47
CA GLN A 381 6.39 -5.85 6.16
C GLN A 381 5.86 -6.95 5.24
N GLN A 382 4.60 -7.36 5.39
CA GLN A 382 4.03 -8.42 4.57
C GLN A 382 3.93 -8.05 3.08
N VAL A 383 3.69 -6.77 2.79
CA VAL A 383 3.69 -6.22 1.42
C VAL A 383 5.12 -6.04 0.94
N GLU A 384 6.01 -5.53 1.79
CA GLU A 384 7.44 -5.31 1.48
C GLU A 384 8.16 -6.63 1.15
N THR A 385 7.84 -7.72 1.86
CA THR A 385 8.36 -9.05 1.55
C THR A 385 7.94 -9.53 0.16
N ILE A 386 6.69 -9.32 -0.26
CA ILE A 386 6.26 -9.71 -1.62
C ILE A 386 6.87 -8.79 -2.68
N ARG A 387 6.87 -7.49 -2.41
CA ARG A 387 7.20 -6.45 -3.39
C ARG A 387 8.70 -6.27 -3.58
N ASP A 388 9.40 -6.11 -2.47
CA ASP A 388 10.82 -5.76 -2.41
C ASP A 388 11.70 -6.98 -2.07
N GLY A 389 11.08 -8.10 -1.67
CA GLY A 389 11.75 -9.34 -1.30
C GLY A 389 12.61 -9.23 -0.04
N ASP A 390 12.18 -8.36 0.87
CA ASP A 390 12.69 -8.18 2.23
C ASP A 390 12.10 -9.27 3.14
N ILE A 391 12.82 -10.37 3.31
CA ILE A 391 12.38 -11.57 4.02
C ILE A 391 12.66 -11.39 5.51
N GLU A 392 11.62 -11.48 6.36
CA GLU A 392 11.82 -11.24 7.80
C GLU A 392 12.56 -12.42 8.48
N ASP A 393 12.11 -13.66 8.24
CA ASP A 393 12.81 -14.86 8.72
C ASP A 393 13.82 -15.41 7.70
N GLU A 394 14.92 -14.68 7.49
CA GLU A 394 16.02 -15.10 6.62
C GLU A 394 16.71 -16.41 7.11
N VAL A 395 16.57 -16.74 8.40
CA VAL A 395 17.16 -17.98 8.95
C VAL A 395 16.46 -19.19 8.38
N GLN A 396 15.13 -19.13 8.25
CA GLN A 396 14.32 -20.21 7.71
C GLN A 396 14.18 -20.14 6.19
N TYR A 397 13.94 -18.95 5.63
CA TYR A 397 13.55 -18.77 4.23
C TYR A 397 14.65 -18.19 3.33
N GLY A 398 15.83 -17.94 3.90
CA GLY A 398 17.01 -17.46 3.18
C GLY A 398 17.01 -15.95 2.98
N ASN A 399 18.11 -15.42 2.43
CA ASN A 399 18.34 -13.98 2.36
C ASN A 399 17.39 -13.24 1.42
N ASP A 400 17.29 -11.93 1.62
CA ASP A 400 16.61 -11.00 0.72
C ASP A 400 17.04 -11.13 -0.75
N PHE A 401 16.12 -10.81 -1.65
CA PHE A 401 16.39 -10.64 -3.07
C PHE A 401 15.38 -9.70 -3.71
N LEU A 402 15.71 -9.08 -4.84
CA LEU A 402 14.74 -8.28 -5.58
C LEU A 402 13.88 -9.20 -6.46
N PRO A 403 12.53 -9.23 -6.29
CA PRO A 403 11.67 -10.24 -6.90
C PRO A 403 11.50 -10.16 -8.43
N ASP A 404 11.85 -9.04 -9.06
CA ASP A 404 11.69 -8.86 -10.51
C ASP A 404 12.90 -9.39 -11.32
N TRP A 405 12.64 -9.77 -12.58
CA TRP A 405 13.61 -10.31 -13.54
C TRP A 405 14.80 -9.40 -13.82
N ASP A 406 14.63 -8.08 -13.70
CA ASP A 406 15.69 -7.09 -13.88
C ASP A 406 16.35 -6.67 -12.56
N SER A 407 16.09 -7.40 -11.47
CA SER A 407 16.58 -7.11 -10.11
C SER A 407 16.08 -5.78 -9.58
N THR A 408 14.78 -5.55 -9.70
CA THR A 408 14.04 -4.46 -9.05
C THR A 408 12.87 -5.00 -8.24
N ALA A 409 12.17 -4.12 -7.54
CA ALA A 409 10.93 -4.47 -6.85
C ALA A 409 9.81 -4.64 -7.86
N ILE A 410 8.93 -5.62 -7.65
CA ILE A 410 7.72 -5.76 -8.47
C ILE A 410 6.72 -4.63 -8.13
N ILE A 411 5.78 -4.37 -9.03
CA ILE A 411 4.81 -3.30 -8.85
C ILE A 411 3.63 -3.81 -8.04
N ASP A 412 3.23 -3.08 -6.98
CA ASP A 412 1.90 -3.15 -6.40
C ASP A 412 0.98 -2.21 -7.19
N LEU A 413 -0.02 -2.77 -7.87
CA LEU A 413 -0.97 -2.01 -8.64
C LEU A 413 -2.09 -1.47 -7.74
N PHE A 414 -2.39 -0.17 -7.87
CA PHE A 414 -3.45 0.49 -7.11
C PHE A 414 -4.59 0.93 -8.04
N PRO A 415 -5.61 0.08 -8.19
CA PRO A 415 -6.82 0.36 -8.94
C PRO A 415 -7.79 1.18 -8.09
N ARG A 416 -8.66 1.93 -8.77
CA ARG A 416 -9.84 2.56 -8.15
C ARG A 416 -11.12 1.96 -8.67
N HIS A 417 -12.22 2.25 -7.98
CA HIS A 417 -13.57 1.92 -8.44
C HIS A 417 -13.85 2.60 -9.77
N THR A 418 -14.59 1.93 -10.65
CA THR A 418 -14.90 2.42 -12.01
C THR A 418 -15.46 3.85 -12.00
N HIS A 419 -16.39 4.15 -11.09
CA HIS A 419 -17.12 5.43 -11.02
C HIS A 419 -16.85 6.23 -9.74
N LYS A 420 -15.95 5.76 -8.85
CA LYS A 420 -15.70 6.40 -7.56
C LYS A 420 -14.20 6.47 -7.25
N ARG A 421 -13.78 7.51 -6.54
CA ARG A 421 -12.39 7.68 -6.07
C ARG A 421 -12.14 6.88 -4.79
N MET A 422 -12.23 5.57 -4.90
CA MET A 422 -12.09 4.64 -3.79
C MET A 422 -11.31 3.40 -4.27
N GLY A 423 -10.39 2.89 -3.45
CA GLY A 423 -9.54 1.74 -3.76
C GLY A 423 -9.82 0.49 -2.93
N TYR A 424 -10.83 0.52 -2.04
CA TYR A 424 -11.16 -0.67 -1.24
C TYR A 424 -11.71 -1.80 -2.11
N THR A 425 -11.35 -3.03 -1.81
CA THR A 425 -11.80 -4.22 -2.53
C THR A 425 -12.72 -5.08 -1.68
N TRP A 426 -12.65 -4.94 -0.35
CA TRP A 426 -13.54 -5.60 0.60
C TRP A 426 -14.49 -4.60 1.26
N ARG A 427 -15.76 -4.98 1.40
CA ARG A 427 -16.77 -4.24 2.18
C ARG A 427 -17.86 -5.17 2.68
N LYS A 428 -18.14 -5.06 3.98
CA LYS A 428 -19.30 -5.70 4.60
C LYS A 428 -20.14 -4.72 5.41
N ASP A 429 -21.37 -4.50 4.96
CA ASP A 429 -22.30 -3.65 5.69
C ASP A 429 -22.65 -4.26 7.05
N GLY A 430 -22.57 -3.46 8.10
CA GLY A 430 -22.75 -3.90 9.49
C GLY A 430 -21.48 -4.48 10.13
N SER A 431 -20.36 -4.52 9.42
CA SER A 431 -19.05 -4.79 10.01
C SER A 431 -18.53 -3.56 10.76
N SER A 432 -17.82 -3.81 11.88
CA SER A 432 -17.03 -2.78 12.56
C SER A 432 -15.77 -2.42 11.77
N PHE A 433 -15.17 -3.37 11.04
CA PHE A 433 -14.06 -3.06 10.14
C PHE A 433 -14.52 -2.14 9.01
N ASN A 434 -13.71 -1.12 8.71
CA ASN A 434 -13.93 -0.27 7.54
C ASN A 434 -13.67 -1.07 6.26
N PRO A 435 -14.33 -0.69 5.14
CA PRO A 435 -13.94 -1.17 3.82
C PRO A 435 -12.45 -0.94 3.57
N GLY A 436 -11.77 -1.95 3.01
CA GLY A 436 -10.32 -1.97 2.89
C GLY A 436 -9.81 -2.59 1.57
N LYS A 437 -8.57 -2.29 1.20
CA LYS A 437 -7.84 -2.95 0.09
C LYS A 437 -7.27 -4.27 0.63
N LEU A 438 -7.92 -5.39 0.32
CA LEU A 438 -7.46 -6.73 0.72
C LEU A 438 -7.00 -7.55 -0.48
N ASP A 439 -7.49 -7.20 -1.67
CA ASP A 439 -7.17 -7.86 -2.93
C ASP A 439 -6.09 -7.06 -3.65
N TYR A 440 -5.01 -7.74 -4.03
CA TYR A 440 -3.82 -7.11 -4.61
C TYR A 440 -3.51 -7.69 -5.99
N VAL A 441 -2.77 -6.90 -6.77
CA VAL A 441 -2.17 -7.29 -8.04
C VAL A 441 -0.72 -6.86 -7.99
N PHE A 442 0.18 -7.82 -7.90
CA PHE A 442 1.60 -7.61 -8.08
C PHE A 442 2.04 -8.09 -9.46
N TYR A 443 2.91 -7.36 -10.15
CA TYR A 443 3.40 -7.78 -11.47
C TYR A 443 4.81 -7.27 -11.75
N SER A 444 5.47 -7.93 -12.70
CA SER A 444 6.79 -7.54 -13.22
C SER A 444 6.65 -6.46 -14.29
N ASP A 445 7.09 -5.22 -14.01
CA ASP A 445 7.11 -4.16 -15.03
C ASP A 445 8.26 -4.34 -16.04
N ALA A 446 9.18 -5.26 -15.75
CA ALA A 446 10.21 -5.69 -16.68
C ALA A 446 9.65 -6.54 -17.85
N THR A 447 8.47 -7.15 -17.67
CA THR A 447 7.89 -8.11 -18.64
C THR A 447 6.43 -7.86 -19.00
N ILE A 448 5.70 -7.05 -18.23
CA ILE A 448 4.28 -6.75 -18.45
C ILE A 448 4.09 -5.23 -18.55
N ASP A 449 3.44 -4.80 -19.63
CA ASP A 449 2.81 -3.47 -19.69
C ASP A 449 1.33 -3.60 -19.32
N THR A 450 0.78 -2.58 -18.69
CA THR A 450 -0.63 -2.58 -18.26
C THR A 450 -1.44 -1.62 -19.11
N ALA A 451 -2.62 -2.04 -19.55
CA ALA A 451 -3.57 -1.17 -20.24
C ALA A 451 -4.55 -0.56 -19.22
N LYS A 452 -5.75 -1.13 -19.06
CA LYS A 452 -6.71 -0.71 -18.04
C LYS A 452 -6.61 -1.58 -16.80
N TYR A 453 -6.89 -0.97 -15.66
CA TYR A 453 -7.10 -1.68 -14.41
C TYR A 453 -8.11 -0.92 -13.56
N TYR A 454 -8.99 -1.64 -12.88
CA TYR A 454 -10.07 -1.05 -12.09
C TYR A 454 -10.70 -2.09 -11.16
N ILE A 455 -11.44 -1.60 -10.17
CA ILE A 455 -12.33 -2.39 -9.32
C ILE A 455 -13.76 -2.14 -9.79
N LEU A 456 -14.50 -3.18 -10.16
CA LEU A 456 -15.91 -3.02 -10.50
C LEU A 456 -16.75 -3.00 -9.22
N ASN A 457 -17.49 -1.90 -9.03
CA ASN A 457 -18.43 -1.74 -7.93
C ASN A 457 -19.76 -1.21 -8.51
N THR A 458 -20.76 -2.08 -8.65
CA THR A 458 -22.03 -1.72 -9.31
C THR A 458 -22.83 -0.71 -8.50
N LEU A 459 -22.62 -0.64 -7.17
CA LEU A 459 -23.24 0.38 -6.33
C LEU A 459 -22.77 1.81 -6.65
N ALA A 460 -21.62 1.95 -7.32
CA ALA A 460 -21.07 3.25 -7.71
C ALA A 460 -21.41 3.63 -9.15
N MET A 461 -21.88 2.68 -9.97
CA MET A 461 -22.16 2.92 -11.40
C MET A 461 -23.42 3.75 -11.59
N ASP A 462 -23.46 4.54 -12.67
CA ASP A 462 -24.68 5.21 -13.08
C ASP A 462 -25.62 4.27 -13.86
N ASP A 463 -26.91 4.62 -13.88
CA ASP A 463 -27.97 3.81 -14.51
C ASP A 463 -27.68 3.53 -16.00
N ILE A 464 -27.03 4.46 -16.72
CA ILE A 464 -26.73 4.30 -18.16
C ILE A 464 -25.67 3.22 -18.35
N ALA A 465 -24.61 3.25 -17.54
CA ALA A 465 -23.56 2.24 -17.57
C ALA A 465 -24.08 0.85 -17.15
N LEU A 466 -24.92 0.78 -16.12
CA LEU A 466 -25.55 -0.46 -15.68
C LEU A 466 -26.41 -1.08 -16.79
N ASP A 467 -27.31 -0.29 -17.38
CA ASP A 467 -28.19 -0.75 -18.47
C ASP A 467 -27.39 -1.21 -19.70
N TYR A 468 -26.33 -0.48 -20.06
CA TYR A 468 -25.51 -0.80 -21.23
C TYR A 468 -24.75 -2.13 -21.06
N HIS A 469 -24.28 -2.45 -19.86
CA HIS A 469 -23.55 -3.68 -19.55
C HIS A 469 -24.45 -4.82 -19.04
N GLU A 470 -25.78 -4.63 -19.06
CA GLU A 470 -26.75 -5.59 -18.54
C GLU A 470 -26.51 -5.99 -17.07
N LEU A 471 -25.98 -5.05 -16.27
CA LEU A 471 -25.70 -5.20 -14.83
C LEU A 471 -26.87 -4.70 -13.98
N GLN A 472 -27.05 -5.29 -12.81
CA GLN A 472 -27.91 -4.74 -11.76
C GLN A 472 -27.10 -3.90 -10.77
N TRP A 473 -27.72 -2.87 -10.20
CA TRP A 473 -27.07 -1.93 -9.29
C TRP A 473 -26.41 -2.62 -8.08
N ASP A 474 -26.99 -3.71 -7.59
CA ASP A 474 -26.54 -4.48 -6.42
C ASP A 474 -25.75 -5.75 -6.76
N ASP A 475 -25.41 -5.99 -8.03
CA ASP A 475 -24.73 -7.22 -8.45
C ASP A 475 -23.46 -7.52 -7.64
N THR A 476 -22.55 -6.55 -7.51
CA THR A 476 -21.31 -6.78 -6.76
C THR A 476 -21.56 -6.91 -5.26
N GLN A 477 -22.62 -6.30 -4.71
CA GLN A 477 -22.96 -6.39 -3.28
C GLN A 477 -23.59 -7.74 -2.91
N VAL A 478 -24.40 -8.31 -3.81
CA VAL A 478 -25.08 -9.58 -3.58
C VAL A 478 -24.17 -10.76 -3.90
N ALA A 479 -23.28 -10.64 -4.89
CA ALA A 479 -22.36 -11.70 -5.27
C ALA A 479 -21.37 -12.06 -4.14
N SER A 480 -20.66 -11.06 -3.60
CA SER A 480 -19.59 -11.25 -2.61
C SER A 480 -19.44 -10.01 -1.73
N ASP A 481 -18.78 -10.14 -0.57
CA ASP A 481 -18.30 -8.99 0.20
C ASP A 481 -16.96 -8.44 -0.33
N HIS A 482 -16.34 -9.13 -1.29
CA HIS A 482 -15.27 -8.60 -2.13
C HIS A 482 -15.80 -8.05 -3.46
N LEU A 483 -14.99 -7.20 -4.08
CA LEU A 483 -15.24 -6.61 -5.39
C LEU A 483 -14.25 -7.22 -6.41
N PRO A 484 -14.69 -7.53 -7.64
CA PRO A 484 -13.81 -8.07 -8.66
C PRO A 484 -12.77 -7.02 -9.09
N LEU A 485 -11.53 -7.44 -9.08
CA LEU A 485 -10.36 -6.67 -9.47
C LEU A 485 -9.94 -7.05 -10.89
N VAL A 486 -9.82 -6.05 -11.77
CA VAL A 486 -9.53 -6.24 -13.20
C VAL A 486 -8.17 -5.64 -13.56
N LEU A 487 -7.38 -6.40 -14.32
CA LEU A 487 -6.14 -5.98 -14.97
C LEU A 487 -6.17 -6.41 -16.45
N ASP A 488 -5.93 -5.47 -17.36
CA ASP A 488 -5.63 -5.73 -18.76
C ASP A 488 -4.10 -5.68 -18.96
N ILE A 489 -3.51 -6.79 -19.38
CA ILE A 489 -2.11 -6.89 -19.81
C ILE A 489 -2.05 -6.44 -21.27
N SER A 490 -1.27 -5.39 -21.54
CA SER A 490 -1.16 -4.85 -22.88
C SER A 490 -0.21 -5.68 -23.73
N LEU A 491 -0.60 -5.92 -24.99
CA LEU A 491 0.28 -6.53 -25.99
C LEU A 491 1.19 -5.52 -26.71
N ASN A 492 1.28 -4.28 -26.22
CA ASN A 492 2.19 -3.29 -26.79
C ASN A 492 3.62 -3.52 -26.25
N ASP A 493 4.58 -3.74 -27.15
CA ASP A 493 5.99 -4.10 -26.86
C ASP A 493 6.85 -2.98 -26.23
N ASP A 494 6.28 -2.04 -25.47
CA ASP A 494 7.06 -0.94 -24.85
C ASP A 494 7.79 -1.37 -23.56
N VAL A 495 7.68 -2.64 -23.16
CA VAL A 495 8.38 -3.24 -22.02
C VAL A 495 9.66 -3.95 -22.42
N GLY A 496 10.60 -4.04 -21.48
CA GLY A 496 11.83 -4.78 -21.69
C GLY A 496 12.67 -4.89 -20.43
N ILE A 497 13.19 -6.10 -20.21
CA ILE A 497 14.16 -6.38 -19.16
C ILE A 497 15.40 -5.52 -19.40
N ASN A 498 15.59 -4.52 -18.56
CA ASN A 498 16.71 -3.61 -18.72
C ASN A 498 18.01 -4.33 -18.30
N GLN A 499 18.71 -4.92 -19.27
CA GLN A 499 19.98 -5.61 -19.04
C GLN A 499 21.08 -4.71 -18.45
N SER A 500 20.95 -3.38 -18.53
CA SER A 500 21.87 -2.44 -17.87
C SER A 500 21.52 -2.17 -16.40
N LYS A 501 20.34 -2.63 -15.96
CA LYS A 501 19.85 -2.64 -14.57
C LYS A 501 19.75 -4.03 -13.96
N ILE A 502 19.97 -5.13 -14.71
CA ILE A 502 20.34 -6.41 -14.11
C ILE A 502 21.60 -6.13 -13.30
N VAL A 503 21.44 -5.85 -12.02
CA VAL A 503 22.57 -5.76 -11.12
C VAL A 503 22.99 -7.21 -10.96
N PRO A 504 24.13 -7.64 -11.52
CA PRO A 504 24.64 -8.96 -11.18
C PRO A 504 24.78 -8.93 -9.66
N ILE A 505 24.14 -9.86 -8.93
CA ILE A 505 24.17 -9.98 -7.46
C ILE A 505 25.51 -9.44 -6.98
N SER A 506 25.55 -8.21 -6.44
CA SER A 506 26.84 -7.56 -6.25
C SER A 506 27.54 -8.20 -5.05
N THR A 507 28.86 -7.99 -4.89
CA THR A 507 29.45 -8.33 -3.59
C THR A 507 28.82 -7.46 -2.51
N ILE A 508 28.11 -8.09 -1.58
CA ILE A 508 27.45 -7.41 -0.46
C ILE A 508 28.38 -7.45 0.75
N LEU A 509 28.65 -6.28 1.33
CA LEU A 509 29.27 -6.14 2.65
C LEU A 509 28.17 -5.81 3.65
N TYR A 510 27.73 -6.80 4.40
CA TYR A 510 26.65 -6.62 5.38
C TYR A 510 27.13 -5.79 6.60
N PRO A 511 26.20 -5.15 7.32
CA PRO A 511 26.46 -4.61 8.65
C PRO A 511 27.04 -5.70 9.57
N ASN A 512 27.99 -5.32 10.42
CA ASN A 512 28.52 -6.24 11.41
C ASN A 512 27.47 -6.46 12.51
N TYR A 513 27.33 -7.68 13.02
CA TYR A 513 26.42 -7.98 14.13
C TYR A 513 27.08 -8.80 15.25
N PRO A 514 26.80 -8.49 16.53
CA PRO A 514 26.05 -7.32 16.99
C PRO A 514 26.78 -5.98 16.72
N ASN A 515 26.05 -4.87 16.65
CA ASN A 515 26.60 -3.52 16.59
C ASN A 515 25.64 -2.55 17.29
N PRO A 516 25.97 -2.00 18.48
CA PRO A 516 27.25 -2.12 19.19
C PRO A 516 27.55 -3.54 19.70
N PHE A 517 28.84 -3.89 19.89
CA PHE A 517 29.25 -5.20 20.43
C PHE A 517 30.19 -5.09 21.62
N ASN A 518 30.12 -6.07 22.55
CA ASN A 518 30.89 -6.08 23.80
C ASN A 518 32.17 -6.94 23.79
N SER A 519 32.23 -7.98 22.96
CA SER A 519 33.31 -8.97 22.99
C SER A 519 33.71 -9.48 21.62
N ARG A 520 32.73 -9.69 20.73
CA ARG A 520 32.93 -10.13 19.36
C ARG A 520 31.81 -9.60 18.47
N THR A 521 32.15 -9.28 17.23
CA THR A 521 31.20 -9.07 16.14
C THR A 521 31.54 -9.99 14.98
N VAL A 522 30.50 -10.34 14.23
CA VAL A 522 30.55 -11.02 12.95
C VAL A 522 30.46 -9.96 11.85
N ILE A 523 31.21 -10.13 10.76
CA ILE A 523 31.19 -9.29 9.56
C ILE A 523 30.87 -10.23 8.38
N PRO A 524 29.62 -10.29 7.92
CA PRO A 524 29.21 -11.11 6.79
C PRO A 524 29.55 -10.44 5.47
N ILE A 525 30.00 -11.23 4.50
CA ILE A 525 30.32 -10.80 3.15
C ILE A 525 29.77 -11.84 2.17
N TYR A 526 29.02 -11.42 1.17
CA TYR A 526 28.69 -12.26 0.02
C TYR A 526 29.65 -11.93 -1.13
N LEU A 527 30.36 -12.93 -1.64
CA LEU A 527 31.21 -12.76 -2.83
C LEU A 527 30.49 -13.29 -4.06
N GLN A 528 30.24 -12.41 -5.04
CA GLN A 528 29.63 -12.84 -6.31
C GLN A 528 30.62 -13.57 -7.21
N ASP A 529 31.87 -13.12 -7.23
CA ASP A 529 32.94 -13.68 -8.03
C ASP A 529 34.14 -14.06 -7.13
N PRO A 530 34.90 -15.10 -7.51
CA PRO A 530 36.17 -15.39 -6.83
C PRO A 530 37.13 -14.19 -6.98
N GLY A 531 37.76 -13.78 -5.88
CA GLY A 531 38.55 -12.55 -5.89
C GLY A 531 39.50 -12.42 -4.71
N MET A 532 40.42 -11.46 -4.83
CA MET A 532 41.35 -11.12 -3.75
C MET A 532 40.62 -10.25 -2.72
N VAL A 533 40.42 -10.80 -1.54
CA VAL A 533 39.71 -10.15 -0.42
C VAL A 533 40.73 -9.67 0.62
N GLU A 534 40.66 -8.40 1.01
CA GLU A 534 41.37 -7.85 2.17
C GLU A 534 40.36 -7.15 3.09
N LEU A 535 40.20 -7.61 4.33
CA LEU A 535 39.37 -6.93 5.34
C LEU A 535 40.27 -6.42 6.46
N SER A 536 40.25 -5.12 6.71
CA SER A 536 41.05 -4.46 7.74
C SER A 536 40.19 -3.58 8.65
N ILE A 537 40.57 -3.46 9.91
CA ILE A 537 39.97 -2.56 10.90
C ILE A 537 40.83 -1.31 11.04
N VAL A 538 40.21 -0.13 11.09
CA VAL A 538 40.85 1.16 11.35
C VAL A 538 40.08 1.95 12.40
N ASP A 539 40.74 2.88 13.08
CA ASP A 539 40.07 3.81 14.01
C ASP A 539 39.51 5.06 13.30
N VAL A 540 38.86 5.95 14.07
CA VAL A 540 38.30 7.22 13.57
C VAL A 540 39.32 8.18 12.93
N LYS A 541 40.62 7.97 13.15
CA LYS A 541 41.71 8.73 12.52
C LYS A 541 42.29 8.00 11.29
N GLY A 542 41.66 6.91 10.86
CA GLY A 542 42.13 6.04 9.78
C GLY A 542 43.38 5.25 10.15
N ARG A 543 43.77 5.15 11.43
CA ARG A 543 44.94 4.37 11.83
C ARG A 543 44.59 2.90 11.77
N PHE A 544 45.45 2.12 11.12
CA PHE A 544 45.34 0.67 11.07
C PHE A 544 45.32 0.04 12.47
N ILE A 545 44.34 -0.82 12.70
CA ILE A 545 44.15 -1.55 13.96
C ILE A 545 44.48 -3.03 13.76
N ASN A 546 43.85 -3.68 12.78
CA ASN A 546 44.02 -5.11 12.53
C ASN A 546 43.68 -5.45 11.07
N ARG A 547 44.20 -6.57 10.57
CA ARG A 547 43.81 -7.16 9.28
C ARG A 547 43.24 -8.54 9.54
N LEU A 548 41.94 -8.69 9.30
CA LEU A 548 41.21 -9.90 9.63
C LEU A 548 41.33 -10.97 8.55
N ILE A 549 41.44 -10.55 7.29
CA ILE A 549 41.64 -11.47 6.17
C ILE A 549 42.46 -10.81 5.06
N HIS A 550 43.25 -11.63 4.34
CA HIS A 550 43.92 -11.23 3.11
C HIS A 550 44.22 -12.47 2.25
N GLY A 551 43.54 -12.61 1.12
CA GLY A 551 43.77 -13.71 0.18
C GLY A 551 42.63 -13.94 -0.80
N ASN A 552 42.86 -14.82 -1.78
CA ASN A 552 41.82 -15.22 -2.72
C ASN A 552 40.73 -16.03 -2.03
N ARG A 553 39.47 -15.74 -2.37
CA ARG A 553 38.27 -16.45 -1.91
C ARG A 553 37.42 -16.84 -3.11
N GLN A 554 36.67 -17.93 -2.95
CA GLN A 554 35.70 -18.38 -3.96
C GLN A 554 34.40 -17.59 -3.81
N LYS A 555 33.54 -17.67 -4.83
CA LYS A 555 32.14 -17.21 -4.76
C LYS A 555 31.43 -17.81 -3.54
N GLY A 556 30.54 -17.03 -2.93
CA GLY A 556 29.67 -17.44 -1.83
C GLY A 556 29.87 -16.66 -0.53
N ASN A 557 29.21 -17.13 0.53
CA ASN A 557 29.21 -16.49 1.84
C ASN A 557 30.57 -16.61 2.54
N LEU A 558 31.02 -15.50 3.13
CA LEU A 558 32.24 -15.39 3.91
C LEU A 558 31.93 -14.69 5.24
N THR A 559 32.22 -15.36 6.35
CA THR A 559 31.97 -14.85 7.69
C THR A 559 33.29 -14.56 8.40
N ILE A 560 33.54 -13.29 8.73
CA ILE A 560 34.79 -12.88 9.39
C ILE A 560 34.47 -12.35 10.79
N ASN A 561 35.31 -12.67 11.77
CA ASN A 561 35.10 -12.27 13.15
C ASN A 561 36.13 -11.23 13.58
N TRP A 562 35.69 -10.27 14.39
CA TRP A 562 36.60 -9.41 15.14
C TRP A 562 36.24 -9.44 16.63
N ASP A 563 37.26 -9.53 17.47
CA ASP A 563 37.17 -9.70 18.93
C ASP A 563 37.65 -8.45 19.68
N GLY A 564 37.73 -7.30 19.00
CA GLY A 564 38.23 -6.06 19.60
C GLY A 564 39.74 -6.04 19.86
N THR A 565 40.53 -6.83 19.13
CA THR A 565 42.00 -6.83 19.25
C THR A 565 42.71 -6.17 18.06
N ASN A 566 43.89 -5.60 18.31
CA ASN A 566 44.80 -5.10 17.27
C ASN A 566 45.66 -6.22 16.66
N ASP A 567 46.48 -5.87 15.67
CA ASP A 567 47.43 -6.76 14.98
C ASP A 567 48.47 -7.45 15.88
N LYS A 568 48.63 -7.00 17.14
CA LYS A 568 49.48 -7.61 18.17
C LYS A 568 48.70 -8.46 19.17
N GLY A 569 47.40 -8.67 18.95
CA GLY A 569 46.50 -9.39 19.85
C GLY A 569 46.16 -8.64 21.14
N GLN A 570 46.38 -7.33 21.19
CA GLN A 570 46.06 -6.50 22.34
C GLN A 570 44.66 -5.89 22.19
N ASN A 571 43.89 -5.84 23.28
CA ASN A 571 42.58 -5.19 23.29
C ASN A 571 42.69 -3.72 22.90
N VAL A 572 41.74 -3.26 22.08
CA VAL A 572 41.55 -1.83 21.80
C VAL A 572 40.57 -1.20 22.80
N ASN A 573 40.48 0.13 22.82
CA ASN A 573 39.56 0.84 23.71
C ASN A 573 38.12 0.82 23.14
N SER A 574 37.13 0.99 24.00
CA SER A 574 35.74 1.23 23.59
C SER A 574 35.67 2.48 22.71
N GLY A 575 34.89 2.42 21.63
CA GLY A 575 34.80 3.51 20.67
C GLY A 575 34.35 3.07 19.27
N VAL A 576 34.38 4.04 18.35
CA VAL A 576 34.00 3.84 16.95
C VAL A 576 35.20 3.32 16.15
N TYR A 577 34.97 2.27 15.37
CA TYR A 577 35.92 1.71 14.42
C TYR A 577 35.27 1.58 13.05
N PHE A 578 36.09 1.36 12.03
CA PHE A 578 35.63 1.08 10.68
C PHE A 578 36.28 -0.18 10.15
N TYR A 579 35.52 -1.01 9.44
CA TYR A 579 36.05 -2.11 8.66
C TYR A 579 36.10 -1.72 7.18
N LEU A 580 37.25 -1.93 6.58
CA LEU A 580 37.56 -1.64 5.19
C LEU A 580 37.71 -2.97 4.45
N LEU A 581 36.75 -3.28 3.59
CA LEU A 581 36.83 -4.40 2.65
C LEU A 581 37.44 -3.89 1.34
N LYS A 582 38.49 -4.54 0.87
CA LYS A 582 38.97 -4.41 -0.52
C LYS A 582 38.70 -5.70 -1.26
N LEU A 583 37.97 -5.60 -2.37
CA LEU A 583 37.76 -6.69 -3.31
C LEU A 583 38.24 -6.26 -4.69
N ASN A 584 39.23 -6.96 -5.23
CA ASN A 584 39.74 -6.72 -6.60
C ASN A 584 40.07 -5.23 -6.92
N GLY A 585 40.43 -4.45 -5.89
CA GLY A 585 40.76 -3.02 -6.01
C GLY A 585 39.64 -2.03 -5.64
N ILE A 586 38.39 -2.50 -5.50
CA ILE A 586 37.24 -1.70 -5.03
C ILE A 586 37.20 -1.75 -3.50
N SER A 587 36.92 -0.61 -2.85
CA SER A 587 36.90 -0.51 -1.39
C SER A 587 35.50 -0.19 -0.86
N HIS A 588 35.03 -0.96 0.12
CA HIS A 588 33.82 -0.70 0.90
C HIS A 588 34.20 -0.43 2.35
N ILE A 589 33.47 0.47 3.01
CA ILE A 589 33.73 0.85 4.40
C ILE A 589 32.42 0.88 5.18
N ASN A 590 32.41 0.30 6.37
CA ASN A 590 31.27 0.36 7.29
C ASN A 590 31.74 0.65 8.71
N LYS A 591 30.85 1.25 9.49
CA LYS A 591 31.10 1.70 10.87
C LYS A 591 30.69 0.61 11.86
N MET A 592 31.49 0.42 12.90
CA MET A 592 31.17 -0.42 14.05
C MET A 592 31.42 0.32 15.37
N ILE A 593 30.66 -0.04 16.41
CA ILE A 593 30.77 0.52 17.76
C ILE A 593 31.17 -0.61 18.69
N PHE A 594 32.39 -0.53 19.22
CA PHE A 594 32.89 -1.45 20.23
C PHE A 594 32.64 -0.88 21.62
N LEU A 595 31.92 -1.63 22.44
CA LEU A 595 31.65 -1.35 23.84
C LEU A 595 32.50 -2.28 24.69
N LYS A 596 33.13 -1.75 25.72
CA LYS A 596 33.87 -2.53 26.71
C LYS A 596 33.87 -1.79 28.02
#